data_AF-A0AA48QYJ6-F1
#
_entry.id   AF-A0AA48QYJ6-F1
#
_cell.length_a   1.000
_cell.length_b   1.000
_cell.length_c   1.000
_cell.angle_alpha   90.00
_cell.angle_beta   90.00
_cell.angle_gamma   90.00
#
_symmetry.space_group_name_H-M   'P 1'
#
loop_
_entity.id
_entity.type
_entity.pdbx_description
1 polymer ?
#
loop_
_entity_poly.entity_id
_entity_poly.type
_entity_poly.pdbx_seq_one_letter_code
_entity_poly.pdbx_strand_id
1 'polypeptide(L)'
;MAGGSTPSVRPTPRSDVSPLHHSAPTHVERSAVRPPGNRVDVSEYLDPGEGQPLLELTTGRRSMDDPLALGIVSAAEARTLVDLFHQHLNPPLALLDPTYHTLAFMHETSYALLTAVIAASAKFFHGPEVYRLLLDHAQVLINRAVAEGHCEIGMIQCLMVLSHFKETRDRTAWIKIGMALRFAYQNGLHKALQEVDGPQGEDARAQLNLERTWFCLNCFDSTYSNLFLLPITIPSHERGDVDKWAHNHLELGPASDLRLACSVEFLKNCAQLHALKVNPTTKAYRAVILPQLLSEVDRHLDKWFTGRLSRLAEHEETSLKISQFSQGLTVRMMLIDDDIDTALHLAQGLALGSTVVGWVELIATHGNFLYCQDTTSVHLARLVVFFHNLFRRFTSAQQSLVVDLMKRLNTACLSVPNMGTEGAPAFVARLIQRVLRSLSTRSMVPSRAASPSLAQPELSEAVMTGLDEFLATITAPELSTGDGQYW
;
A
#
# COMPACT_ATOMS: atom_id res chain seq x y z
N MET A 1 66.39 27.04 -51.54
CA MET A 1 67.17 25.81 -51.81
C MET A 1 66.28 24.65 -51.40
N ALA A 2 65.51 24.07 -52.32
CA ALA A 2 65.88 22.93 -53.17
C ALA A 2 66.15 21.66 -52.33
N GLY A 3 65.49 20.51 -52.52
CA GLY A 3 64.45 20.11 -53.47
C GLY A 3 64.37 18.56 -53.56
N GLY A 4 63.24 18.06 -54.09
CA GLY A 4 63.06 16.74 -54.72
C GLY A 4 62.72 15.55 -53.79
N SER A 5 61.75 14.67 -54.06
CA SER A 5 60.94 14.43 -55.26
C SER A 5 59.65 13.65 -54.94
N THR A 6 58.65 13.90 -55.77
CA THR A 6 57.25 13.45 -55.94
C THR A 6 57.11 11.98 -56.45
N PRO A 7 55.89 11.37 -56.65
CA PRO A 7 54.59 12.03 -56.87
C PRO A 7 53.30 11.44 -56.27
N SER A 8 52.33 12.36 -56.29
CA SER A 8 50.89 12.28 -56.08
C SER A 8 50.14 11.57 -57.22
N VAL A 9 49.07 10.84 -56.88
CA VAL A 9 47.91 10.64 -57.78
C VAL A 9 46.61 10.71 -56.97
N ARG A 10 45.66 11.49 -57.51
CA ARG A 10 44.33 11.87 -56.98
C ARG A 10 43.35 10.70 -56.80
N PRO A 11 42.33 10.84 -55.92
CA PRO A 11 41.23 9.90 -55.79
C PRO A 11 40.00 10.30 -56.63
N THR A 12 39.42 9.36 -57.38
CA THR A 12 38.01 9.28 -57.83
C THR A 12 37.74 7.87 -58.41
N PRO A 13 36.48 7.43 -58.62
CA PRO A 13 35.44 7.11 -57.65
C PRO A 13 35.11 5.60 -57.69
N ARG A 14 34.66 4.99 -56.58
CA ARG A 14 34.12 3.61 -56.59
C ARG A 14 32.59 3.66 -56.66
N SER A 15 32.08 3.06 -57.73
CA SER A 15 30.67 2.82 -58.04
C SER A 15 30.04 1.77 -57.13
N ASP A 16 28.75 1.96 -56.86
CA ASP A 16 27.86 1.20 -55.97
C ASP A 16 27.80 -0.30 -56.22
N VAL A 17 27.93 -1.10 -55.15
CA VAL A 17 27.24 -2.40 -55.00
C VAL A 17 26.88 -2.62 -53.52
N SER A 18 25.59 -2.77 -53.26
CA SER A 18 24.94 -3.00 -51.96
C SER A 18 25.45 -4.23 -51.19
N PRO A 19 25.37 -4.23 -49.85
CA PRO A 19 25.79 -5.36 -49.02
C PRO A 19 24.82 -6.55 -49.13
N LEU A 20 25.38 -7.70 -49.49
CA LEU A 20 24.70 -8.99 -49.57
C LEU A 20 24.37 -9.55 -48.18
N HIS A 21 23.09 -9.90 -48.00
CA HIS A 21 22.59 -10.79 -46.96
C HIS A 21 23.32 -12.14 -47.00
N HIS A 22 23.98 -12.52 -45.91
CA HIS A 22 24.41 -13.90 -45.72
C HIS A 22 23.30 -14.70 -45.03
N SER A 23 22.81 -15.67 -45.79
CA SER A 23 21.77 -16.63 -45.53
C SER A 23 22.11 -17.57 -44.36
N ALA A 24 21.07 -18.05 -43.68
CA ALA A 24 21.14 -19.06 -42.63
C ALA A 24 21.92 -20.33 -43.08
N PRO A 25 22.66 -20.99 -42.17
CA PRO A 25 23.26 -22.27 -42.49
C PRO A 25 22.17 -23.35 -42.60
N THR A 26 22.17 -24.01 -43.75
CA THR A 26 21.41 -25.20 -44.11
C THR A 26 21.52 -26.32 -43.08
N HIS A 27 20.38 -26.97 -42.84
CA HIS A 27 20.18 -28.26 -42.20
C HIS A 27 21.36 -29.23 -42.37
N VAL A 28 21.97 -29.64 -41.26
CA VAL A 28 22.68 -30.92 -41.17
C VAL A 28 21.71 -31.88 -40.48
N GLU A 29 21.07 -32.75 -41.26
CA GLU A 29 20.35 -33.91 -40.73
C GLU A 29 21.33 -34.82 -40.01
N ARG A 30 21.45 -34.66 -38.69
CA ARG A 30 21.86 -35.77 -37.84
C ARG A 30 20.65 -36.67 -37.65
N SER A 31 20.59 -37.72 -38.47
CA SER A 31 19.73 -38.88 -38.24
C SER A 31 20.18 -39.58 -36.96
N ALA A 32 19.76 -39.05 -35.82
CA ALA A 32 19.72 -39.77 -34.57
C ALA A 32 18.33 -40.41 -34.50
N VAL A 33 18.26 -41.70 -34.82
CA VAL A 33 17.09 -42.54 -34.54
C VAL A 33 16.91 -42.55 -33.02
N ARG A 34 16.13 -41.58 -32.51
CA ARG A 34 15.59 -41.62 -31.16
C ARG A 34 14.48 -42.68 -31.16
N PRO A 35 14.40 -43.54 -30.13
CA PRO A 35 13.24 -44.40 -29.97
C PRO A 35 11.99 -43.51 -29.87
N PRO A 36 10.80 -43.99 -30.30
CA PRO A 36 9.58 -43.21 -30.22
C PRO A 36 9.21 -43.04 -28.75
N GLY A 37 9.75 -41.99 -28.13
CA GLY A 37 9.24 -41.50 -26.88
C GLY A 37 7.89 -40.89 -27.19
N ASN A 38 6.82 -41.52 -26.73
CA ASN A 38 5.51 -40.89 -26.57
C ASN A 38 5.71 -39.62 -25.70
N ARG A 39 6.07 -38.50 -26.32
CA ARG A 39 5.88 -37.18 -25.71
C ARG A 39 4.39 -36.92 -25.86
N VAL A 40 3.65 -37.25 -24.81
CA VAL A 40 2.27 -36.80 -24.65
C VAL A 40 2.34 -35.27 -24.69
N ASP A 41 1.76 -34.68 -25.72
CA ASP A 41 1.58 -33.24 -25.79
C ASP A 41 0.53 -32.87 -24.75
N VAL A 42 0.98 -32.28 -23.66
CA VAL A 42 0.11 -31.81 -22.58
C VAL A 42 -0.20 -30.33 -22.70
N SER A 43 0.24 -29.66 -23.78
CA SER A 43 0.04 -28.21 -23.96
C SER A 43 -1.44 -27.85 -23.93
N GLU A 44 -2.31 -28.70 -24.49
CA GLU A 44 -3.77 -28.55 -24.42
C GLU A 44 -4.33 -28.63 -22.99
N TYR A 45 -3.69 -29.39 -22.09
CA TYR A 45 -4.06 -29.47 -20.67
C TYR A 45 -3.39 -28.39 -19.79
N LEU A 46 -2.35 -27.73 -20.32
CA LEU A 46 -1.59 -26.69 -19.64
C LEU A 46 -1.99 -25.28 -20.09
N ASP A 47 -2.73 -25.16 -21.20
CA ASP A 47 -3.33 -23.91 -21.63
C ASP A 47 -4.51 -23.59 -20.70
N PRO A 48 -4.45 -22.51 -19.90
CA PRO A 48 -5.58 -22.10 -19.05
C PRO A 48 -6.82 -21.68 -19.86
N GLY A 49 -6.75 -21.70 -21.20
CA GLY A 49 -7.77 -21.20 -22.10
C GLY A 49 -7.64 -19.69 -22.28
N GLU A 50 -8.11 -19.15 -23.40
CA GLU A 50 -8.31 -17.71 -23.53
C GLU A 50 -9.35 -17.29 -22.48
N GLY A 51 -9.00 -16.29 -21.66
CA GLY A 51 -9.92 -15.74 -20.67
C GLY A 51 -11.20 -15.30 -21.35
N GLN A 52 -12.35 -15.65 -20.77
CA GLN A 52 -13.64 -15.15 -21.23
C GLN A 52 -13.65 -13.61 -21.22
N PRO A 53 -14.40 -12.95 -22.11
CA PRO A 53 -14.48 -11.50 -22.14
C PRO A 53 -14.77 -10.93 -20.75
N LEU A 54 -13.92 -10.02 -20.27
CA LEU A 54 -13.97 -9.36 -18.95
C LEU A 54 -15.32 -8.70 -18.61
N LEU A 55 -16.15 -8.46 -19.63
CA LEU A 55 -17.45 -7.76 -19.59
C LEU A 55 -18.65 -8.70 -19.80
N GLU A 56 -18.45 -10.03 -19.90
CA GLU A 56 -19.59 -10.96 -20.02
C GLU A 56 -20.41 -10.99 -18.73
N LEU A 57 -21.62 -10.44 -18.79
CA LEU A 57 -22.67 -10.61 -17.78
C LEU A 57 -22.91 -12.12 -17.57
N THR A 58 -22.45 -12.69 -16.46
CA THR A 58 -22.59 -14.12 -16.19
C THR A 58 -24.07 -14.54 -16.22
N THR A 59 -24.38 -15.48 -17.11
CA THR A 59 -25.67 -16.19 -17.19
C THR A 59 -25.74 -17.20 -16.06
N GLY A 60 -26.17 -16.75 -14.87
CA GLY A 60 -26.30 -17.62 -13.71
C GLY A 60 -26.74 -16.95 -12.42
N ARG A 61 -27.32 -15.74 -12.47
CA ARG A 61 -27.73 -15.01 -11.27
C ARG A 61 -28.82 -15.74 -10.52
N ARG A 62 -28.52 -16.09 -9.28
CA ARG A 62 -29.48 -16.68 -8.36
C ARG A 62 -30.00 -15.59 -7.44
N SER A 63 -31.31 -15.54 -7.24
CA SER A 63 -31.92 -14.60 -6.29
C SER A 63 -31.33 -14.73 -4.87
N MET A 64 -30.76 -15.88 -4.53
CA MET A 64 -30.08 -16.12 -3.25
C MET A 64 -28.71 -15.42 -3.12
N ASP A 65 -28.19 -14.82 -4.19
CA ASP A 65 -26.92 -14.11 -4.17
C ASP A 65 -27.11 -12.59 -4.03
N ASP A 66 -28.32 -12.09 -4.28
CA ASP A 66 -28.67 -10.68 -4.19
C ASP A 66 -28.96 -10.28 -2.72
N PRO A 67 -28.15 -9.39 -2.11
CA PRO A 67 -28.35 -8.96 -0.73
C PRO A 67 -29.69 -8.22 -0.51
N LEU A 68 -30.26 -7.60 -1.56
CA LEU A 68 -31.55 -6.91 -1.49
C LEU A 68 -32.70 -7.91 -1.55
N ALA A 69 -32.62 -8.91 -2.42
CA ALA A 69 -33.64 -9.97 -2.51
C ALA A 69 -33.69 -10.84 -1.24
N LEU A 70 -32.55 -11.00 -0.56
CA LEU A 70 -32.46 -11.64 0.76
C LEU A 70 -33.02 -10.79 1.91
N GLY A 71 -33.34 -9.52 1.66
CA GLY A 71 -33.83 -8.60 2.69
C GLY A 71 -32.80 -8.22 3.75
N ILE A 72 -31.50 -8.38 3.48
CA ILE A 72 -30.43 -7.96 4.41
C ILE A 72 -30.46 -6.44 4.55
N VAL A 73 -30.72 -5.73 3.44
CA VAL A 73 -30.97 -4.29 3.39
C VAL A 73 -32.08 -3.99 2.38
N SER A 74 -32.83 -2.91 2.62
CA SER A 74 -33.75 -2.36 1.62
C SER A 74 -33.01 -1.64 0.50
N ALA A 75 -33.67 -1.43 -0.64
CA ALA A 75 -33.11 -0.67 -1.76
C ALA A 75 -32.78 0.80 -1.38
N ALA A 76 -33.54 1.38 -0.46
CA ALA A 76 -33.30 2.73 0.04
C ALA A 76 -32.04 2.80 0.91
N GLU A 77 -31.85 1.82 1.81
CA GLU A 77 -30.64 1.70 2.62
C GLU A 77 -29.41 1.42 1.75
N ALA A 78 -29.53 0.50 0.78
CA ALA A 78 -28.44 0.19 -0.14
C ALA A 78 -27.96 1.43 -0.90
N ARG A 79 -28.88 2.28 -1.37
CA ARG A 79 -28.54 3.54 -2.04
C ARG A 79 -27.75 4.47 -1.12
N THR A 80 -28.26 4.72 0.09
CA THR A 80 -27.57 5.56 1.08
C THR A 80 -26.17 5.03 1.42
N LEU A 81 -26.03 3.71 1.58
CA LEU A 81 -24.74 3.09 1.89
C LEU A 81 -23.74 3.17 0.73
N VAL A 82 -24.19 3.05 -0.52
CA VAL A 82 -23.35 3.25 -1.71
C VAL A 82 -22.89 4.72 -1.81
N ASP A 83 -23.78 5.68 -1.56
CA ASP A 83 -23.43 7.10 -1.58
C ASP A 83 -22.38 7.43 -0.50
N LEU A 84 -22.57 6.93 0.72
CA LEU A 84 -21.62 7.08 1.82
C LEU A 84 -20.28 6.39 1.54
N PHE A 85 -20.30 5.24 0.84
CA PHE A 85 -19.08 4.56 0.41
C PHE A 85 -18.25 5.48 -0.49
N HIS A 86 -18.86 5.99 -1.56
CA HIS A 86 -18.18 6.86 -2.53
C HIS A 86 -17.72 8.17 -1.91
N GLN A 87 -18.47 8.69 -0.93
CA GLN A 87 -18.14 9.95 -0.25
C GLN A 87 -16.98 9.81 0.74
N HIS A 88 -16.94 8.74 1.55
CA HIS A 88 -16.04 8.66 2.71
C HIS A 88 -15.00 7.55 2.62
N LEU A 89 -15.32 6.44 1.97
CA LEU A 89 -14.52 5.21 2.02
C LEU A 89 -13.72 4.99 0.74
N ASN A 90 -14.30 5.30 -0.41
CA ASN A 90 -13.63 5.14 -1.68
C ASN A 90 -12.45 6.11 -1.91
N PRO A 91 -12.46 7.39 -1.47
CA PRO A 91 -11.34 8.30 -1.73
C PRO A 91 -9.96 7.78 -1.26
N PRO A 92 -9.80 7.27 -0.01
CA PRO A 92 -8.53 6.67 0.41
C PRO A 92 -8.22 5.31 -0.23
N LEU A 93 -9.21 4.62 -0.82
CA LEU A 93 -9.01 3.35 -1.53
C LEU A 93 -8.65 3.56 -3.01
N ALA A 94 -9.21 4.61 -3.63
CA ALA A 94 -9.06 5.00 -5.04
C ALA A 94 -9.38 3.88 -6.05
N LEU A 95 -10.32 2.99 -5.72
CA LEU A 95 -10.62 1.80 -6.53
C LEU A 95 -11.80 2.02 -7.48
N LEU A 96 -12.91 2.53 -6.96
CA LEU A 96 -14.16 2.63 -7.71
C LEU A 96 -14.38 4.04 -8.25
N ASP A 97 -15.11 4.12 -9.34
CA ASP A 97 -15.53 5.37 -9.96
C ASP A 97 -17.01 5.64 -9.60
N PRO A 98 -17.35 6.73 -8.88
CA PRO A 98 -18.73 7.01 -8.46
C PRO A 98 -19.72 7.17 -9.61
N THR A 99 -19.26 7.61 -10.79
CA THR A 99 -20.11 7.79 -11.96
C THR A 99 -20.36 6.46 -12.69
N TYR A 100 -19.42 5.52 -12.59
CA TYR A 100 -19.53 4.20 -13.23
C TYR A 100 -20.15 3.15 -12.29
N HIS A 101 -19.64 3.05 -11.05
CA HIS A 101 -20.04 2.08 -10.04
C HIS A 101 -21.25 2.57 -9.23
N THR A 102 -22.35 2.82 -9.95
CA THR A 102 -23.64 3.15 -9.33
C THR A 102 -24.26 1.91 -8.69
N LEU A 103 -25.24 2.10 -7.79
CA LEU A 103 -26.03 1.00 -7.23
C LEU A 103 -26.63 0.11 -8.34
N ALA A 104 -27.17 0.73 -9.40
CA ALA A 104 -27.74 0.01 -10.54
C ALA A 104 -26.67 -0.82 -11.24
N PHE A 105 -25.54 -0.21 -11.60
CA PHE A 105 -24.43 -0.92 -12.24
C PHE A 105 -23.94 -2.11 -11.41
N MET A 106 -23.70 -1.93 -10.11
CA MET A 106 -23.19 -3.02 -9.27
C MET A 106 -24.25 -4.13 -9.08
N HIS A 107 -25.52 -3.76 -8.88
CA HIS A 107 -26.62 -4.75 -8.83
C HIS A 107 -26.76 -5.51 -10.15
N GLU A 108 -26.53 -4.82 -11.27
CA GLU A 108 -26.56 -5.35 -12.63
C GLU A 108 -25.27 -6.06 -13.04
N THR A 109 -24.16 -6.00 -12.32
CA THR A 109 -22.90 -6.61 -12.79
C THR A 109 -22.22 -7.53 -11.77
N SER A 110 -22.31 -7.25 -10.47
CA SER A 110 -21.69 -8.08 -9.43
C SER A 110 -22.33 -7.89 -8.06
N TYR A 111 -23.10 -8.90 -7.61
CA TYR A 111 -23.63 -8.92 -6.25
C TYR A 111 -22.54 -9.00 -5.18
N ALA A 112 -21.38 -9.58 -5.51
CA ALA A 112 -20.23 -9.63 -4.61
C ALA A 112 -19.69 -8.21 -4.36
N LEU A 113 -19.48 -7.43 -5.42
CA LEU A 113 -19.05 -6.04 -5.30
C LEU A 113 -20.06 -5.20 -4.53
N LEU A 114 -21.35 -5.29 -4.91
CA LEU A 114 -22.41 -4.56 -4.24
C LEU A 114 -22.41 -4.87 -2.73
N THR A 115 -22.36 -6.16 -2.38
CA THR A 115 -22.35 -6.62 -0.99
C THR A 115 -21.15 -6.08 -0.23
N ALA A 116 -19.94 -6.12 -0.81
CA ALA A 116 -18.73 -5.59 -0.17
C ALA A 116 -18.80 -4.08 0.06
N VAL A 117 -19.32 -3.32 -0.91
CA VAL A 117 -19.49 -1.86 -0.81
C VAL A 117 -20.45 -1.51 0.31
N ILE A 118 -21.65 -2.12 0.34
CA ILE A 118 -22.63 -1.83 1.40
C ILE A 118 -22.17 -2.37 2.76
N ALA A 119 -21.42 -3.48 2.81
CA ALA A 119 -20.82 -3.98 4.05
C ALA A 119 -19.80 -2.98 4.62
N ALA A 120 -18.88 -2.48 3.79
CA ALA A 120 -17.89 -1.51 4.19
C ALA A 120 -18.55 -0.25 4.77
N SER A 121 -19.61 0.26 4.14
CA SER A 121 -20.38 1.38 4.68
C SER A 121 -21.17 1.03 5.94
N ALA A 122 -21.83 -0.12 5.99
CA ALA A 122 -22.66 -0.54 7.12
C ALA A 122 -21.84 -0.62 8.43
N LYS A 123 -20.55 -0.98 8.33
CA LYS A 123 -19.58 -0.97 9.43
C LYS A 123 -19.53 0.37 10.17
N PHE A 124 -19.64 1.49 9.44
CA PHE A 124 -19.49 2.84 10.00
C PHE A 124 -20.81 3.59 10.16
N PHE A 125 -21.83 3.26 9.35
CA PHE A 125 -23.01 4.12 9.16
C PHE A 125 -24.36 3.46 9.43
N HIS A 126 -24.41 2.13 9.68
CA HIS A 126 -25.69 1.43 9.88
C HIS A 126 -25.72 0.71 11.23
N GLY A 127 -24.76 -0.18 11.47
CA GLY A 127 -24.66 -0.92 12.74
C GLY A 127 -24.02 -2.30 12.58
N PRO A 128 -23.57 -2.90 13.70
CA PRO A 128 -22.79 -4.14 13.68
C PRO A 128 -23.60 -5.36 13.20
N GLU A 129 -24.92 -5.39 13.40
CA GLU A 129 -25.76 -6.53 13.00
C GLU A 129 -25.85 -6.68 11.48
N VAL A 130 -26.21 -5.59 10.78
CA VAL A 130 -26.29 -5.57 9.30
C VAL A 130 -24.91 -5.72 8.69
N TYR A 131 -23.89 -5.08 9.25
CA TYR A 131 -22.50 -5.29 8.83
C TYR A 131 -22.11 -6.78 8.85
N ARG A 132 -22.38 -7.48 9.96
CA ARG A 132 -22.03 -8.89 10.10
C ARG A 132 -22.80 -9.78 9.11
N LEU A 133 -24.10 -9.54 8.92
CA LEU A 133 -24.89 -10.28 7.93
C LEU A 133 -24.36 -10.10 6.50
N LEU A 134 -23.99 -8.87 6.13
CA LEU A 134 -23.41 -8.58 4.82
C LEU A 134 -22.02 -9.21 4.66
N LEU A 135 -21.20 -9.21 5.72
CA LEU A 135 -19.88 -9.83 5.71
C LEU A 135 -19.98 -11.37 5.57
N ASP A 136 -20.89 -11.99 6.32
CA ASP A 136 -21.18 -13.43 6.23
C ASP A 136 -21.66 -13.79 4.82
N HIS A 137 -22.55 -12.97 4.23
CA HIS A 137 -23.02 -13.14 2.85
C HIS A 137 -21.90 -13.01 1.83
N ALA A 138 -21.05 -11.98 1.95
CA ALA A 138 -19.91 -11.80 1.06
C ALA A 138 -18.95 -13.01 1.12
N GLN A 139 -18.74 -13.59 2.30
CA GLN A 139 -17.91 -14.78 2.45
C GLN A 139 -18.51 -16.01 1.73
N VAL A 140 -19.84 -16.15 1.72
CA VAL A 140 -20.52 -17.20 0.93
C VAL A 140 -20.29 -17.00 -0.57
N LEU A 141 -20.41 -15.77 -1.07
CA LEU A 141 -20.16 -15.45 -2.47
C LEU A 141 -18.71 -15.72 -2.88
N ILE A 142 -17.74 -15.33 -2.05
CA ILE A 142 -16.32 -15.59 -2.26
C ILE A 142 -16.04 -17.09 -2.32
N ASN A 143 -16.54 -17.86 -1.34
CA ASN A 143 -16.33 -19.31 -1.30
C ASN A 143 -16.88 -20.01 -2.55
N ARG A 144 -18.01 -19.53 -3.06
CA ARG A 144 -18.60 -20.07 -4.29
C ARG A 144 -17.75 -19.74 -5.52
N ALA A 145 -17.34 -18.49 -5.71
CA ALA A 145 -16.50 -18.12 -6.84
C ALA A 145 -15.15 -18.86 -6.83
N VAL A 146 -14.57 -19.07 -5.65
CA VAL A 146 -13.37 -19.90 -5.50
C VAL A 146 -13.63 -21.36 -5.90
N ALA A 147 -14.79 -21.93 -5.55
CA ALA A 147 -15.15 -23.29 -5.94
C ALA A 147 -15.44 -23.42 -7.44
N GLU A 148 -15.96 -22.37 -8.08
CA GLU A 148 -16.26 -22.32 -9.52
C GLU A 148 -15.00 -22.06 -10.37
N GLY A 149 -13.95 -21.45 -9.78
CA GLY A 149 -12.65 -21.28 -10.44
C GLY A 149 -12.60 -20.19 -11.50
N HIS A 150 -13.66 -19.40 -11.65
CA HIS A 150 -13.73 -18.22 -12.50
C HIS A 150 -14.49 -17.11 -11.77
N CYS A 151 -14.15 -15.84 -12.01
CA CYS A 151 -14.89 -14.72 -11.42
C CYS A 151 -14.76 -13.45 -12.25
N GLU A 152 -15.78 -12.59 -12.13
CA GLU A 152 -15.82 -11.27 -12.71
C GLU A 152 -14.94 -10.26 -11.96
N ILE A 153 -14.63 -9.12 -12.58
CA ILE A 153 -13.85 -8.04 -11.94
C ILE A 153 -14.47 -7.57 -10.61
N GLY A 154 -15.79 -7.56 -10.50
CA GLY A 154 -16.48 -7.20 -9.25
C GLY A 154 -16.12 -8.11 -8.07
N MET A 155 -15.80 -9.39 -8.30
CA MET A 155 -15.31 -10.28 -7.24
C MET A 155 -13.89 -9.91 -6.79
N ILE A 156 -13.01 -9.53 -7.74
CA ILE A 156 -11.67 -9.03 -7.43
C ILE A 156 -11.77 -7.78 -6.56
N GLN A 157 -12.62 -6.83 -6.97
CA GLN A 157 -12.87 -5.59 -6.25
C GLN A 157 -13.52 -5.83 -4.87
N CYS A 158 -14.45 -6.80 -4.77
CA CYS A 158 -15.04 -7.25 -3.51
C CYS A 158 -13.95 -7.68 -2.51
N LEU A 159 -13.03 -8.56 -2.93
CA LEU A 159 -11.92 -9.02 -2.11
C LEU A 159 -11.03 -7.85 -1.63
N MET A 160 -10.80 -6.86 -2.48
CA MET A 160 -10.00 -5.67 -2.15
C MET A 160 -10.71 -4.76 -1.15
N VAL A 161 -11.99 -4.45 -1.36
CA VAL A 161 -12.81 -3.63 -0.46
C VAL A 161 -12.86 -4.27 0.93
N LEU A 162 -13.17 -5.57 1.01
CA LEU A 162 -13.21 -6.29 2.29
C LEU A 162 -11.85 -6.38 2.97
N SER A 163 -10.75 -6.45 2.21
CA SER A 163 -9.40 -6.46 2.76
C SER A 163 -8.96 -5.07 3.24
N HIS A 164 -9.50 -3.99 2.67
CA HIS A 164 -9.23 -2.62 3.10
C HIS A 164 -9.99 -2.29 4.40
N PHE A 165 -11.29 -2.58 4.42
CA PHE A 165 -12.20 -2.24 5.52
C PHE A 165 -12.42 -3.40 6.50
N LYS A 166 -11.48 -4.35 6.52
CA LYS A 166 -11.50 -5.50 7.43
C LYS A 166 -11.61 -5.08 8.89
N GLU A 167 -12.04 -6.01 9.74
CA GLU A 167 -11.89 -5.81 11.18
C GLU A 167 -10.41 -5.90 11.57
N THR A 168 -10.03 -5.18 12.62
CA THR A 168 -8.66 -5.16 13.16
C THR A 168 -8.14 -6.58 13.43
N ARG A 169 -9.02 -7.46 13.91
CA ARG A 169 -8.72 -8.88 14.21
C ARG A 169 -8.78 -9.82 13.01
N ASP A 170 -9.26 -9.37 11.85
CA ASP A 170 -9.29 -10.18 10.64
C ASP A 170 -7.85 -10.42 10.11
N ARG A 171 -7.46 -11.69 10.04
CA ARG A 171 -6.15 -12.17 9.56
C ARG A 171 -6.18 -12.69 8.13
N THR A 172 -7.34 -12.68 7.49
CA THR A 172 -7.54 -13.31 6.17
C THR A 172 -7.13 -12.42 5.00
N ALA A 173 -6.79 -11.15 5.24
CA ALA A 173 -6.51 -10.18 4.19
C ALA A 173 -5.39 -10.61 3.24
N TRP A 174 -4.29 -11.17 3.73
CA TRP A 174 -3.22 -11.69 2.86
C TRP A 174 -3.74 -12.75 1.88
N ILE A 175 -4.57 -13.66 2.37
CA ILE A 175 -5.15 -14.74 1.57
C ILE A 175 -6.15 -14.17 0.56
N LYS A 176 -7.03 -13.24 0.98
CA LYS A 176 -8.00 -12.57 0.09
C LYS A 176 -7.30 -11.80 -1.03
N ILE A 177 -6.21 -11.10 -0.74
CA ILE A 177 -5.39 -10.43 -1.76
C ILE A 177 -4.69 -11.43 -2.67
N GLY A 178 -4.18 -12.53 -2.13
CA GLY A 178 -3.62 -13.62 -2.95
C GLY A 178 -4.65 -14.28 -3.87
N MET A 179 -5.93 -14.35 -3.48
CA MET A 179 -7.03 -14.80 -4.33
C MET A 179 -7.34 -13.77 -5.41
N ALA A 180 -7.52 -12.50 -5.02
CA ALA A 180 -7.79 -11.39 -5.94
C ALA A 180 -6.73 -11.28 -7.02
N LEU A 181 -5.46 -11.47 -6.66
CA LEU A 181 -4.34 -11.42 -7.58
C LEU A 181 -4.37 -12.57 -8.61
N ARG A 182 -4.64 -13.81 -8.16
CA ARG A 182 -4.75 -14.95 -9.08
C ARG A 182 -5.90 -14.77 -10.06
N PHE A 183 -7.04 -14.30 -9.56
CA PHE A 183 -8.18 -13.96 -10.42
C PHE A 183 -7.85 -12.82 -11.39
N ALA A 184 -7.11 -11.79 -10.97
CA ALA A 184 -6.68 -10.70 -11.84
C ALA A 184 -5.75 -11.18 -12.97
N TYR A 185 -4.80 -12.07 -12.67
CA TYR A 185 -3.96 -12.68 -13.70
C TYR A 185 -4.75 -13.55 -14.67
N GLN A 186 -5.64 -14.41 -14.15
CA GLN A 186 -6.51 -15.26 -14.95
C GLN A 186 -7.40 -14.45 -15.90
N ASN A 187 -7.91 -13.31 -15.42
CA ASN A 187 -8.71 -12.36 -16.20
C ASN A 187 -7.86 -11.41 -17.08
N GLY A 188 -6.54 -11.52 -17.08
CA GLY A 188 -5.68 -10.72 -17.97
C GLY A 188 -5.50 -9.25 -17.57
N LEU A 189 -5.83 -8.84 -16.34
CA LEU A 189 -5.73 -7.42 -15.90
C LEU A 189 -4.31 -6.85 -16.04
N HIS A 190 -3.28 -7.69 -15.88
CA HIS A 190 -1.88 -7.33 -16.09
C HIS A 190 -1.56 -6.85 -17.52
N LYS A 191 -2.44 -7.13 -18.49
CA LYS A 191 -2.33 -6.69 -19.88
C LYS A 191 -3.09 -5.40 -20.16
N ALA A 192 -3.96 -4.93 -19.25
CA ALA A 192 -4.80 -3.76 -19.47
C ALA A 192 -4.00 -2.48 -19.77
N LEU A 193 -2.77 -2.39 -19.25
CA LEU A 193 -1.88 -1.24 -19.45
C LEU A 193 -1.07 -1.26 -20.76
N GLN A 194 -1.24 -2.29 -21.59
CA GLN A 194 -0.49 -2.44 -22.84
C GLN A 194 -1.16 -1.74 -24.04
N GLU A 195 -2.34 -1.15 -23.86
CA GLU A 195 -3.02 -0.41 -24.92
C GLU A 195 -2.37 0.96 -25.16
N VAL A 196 -1.97 1.21 -26.42
CA VAL A 196 -1.09 2.32 -26.80
C VAL A 196 -1.80 3.67 -26.79
N ASP A 197 -3.11 3.69 -27.03
CA ASP A 197 -3.87 4.91 -27.32
C ASP A 197 -4.64 5.48 -26.12
N GLY A 198 -4.55 4.81 -24.96
CA GLY A 198 -5.28 5.16 -23.74
C GLY A 198 -6.81 4.96 -23.87
N PRO A 199 -7.56 5.19 -22.79
CA PRO A 199 -9.01 5.00 -22.80
C PRO A 199 -9.69 6.03 -23.72
N GLN A 200 -10.42 5.56 -24.74
CA GLN A 200 -11.12 6.39 -25.74
C GLN A 200 -12.58 5.95 -25.87
N GLY A 201 -13.48 6.87 -26.20
CA GLY A 201 -14.88 6.55 -26.56
C GLY A 201 -15.80 6.20 -25.38
N GLU A 202 -16.93 5.53 -25.68
CA GLU A 202 -17.98 5.20 -24.70
C GLU A 202 -17.50 4.22 -23.61
N ASP A 203 -16.51 3.38 -23.92
CA ASP A 203 -15.97 2.35 -23.02
C ASP A 203 -14.79 2.83 -22.16
N ALA A 204 -14.41 4.10 -22.24
CA ALA A 204 -13.25 4.65 -21.54
C ALA A 204 -13.30 4.41 -20.01
N ARG A 205 -14.48 4.52 -19.38
CA ARG A 205 -14.65 4.25 -17.94
C ARG A 205 -14.54 2.77 -17.59
N ALA A 206 -14.95 1.88 -18.49
CA ALA A 206 -14.82 0.44 -18.31
C ALA A 206 -13.35 0.02 -18.36
N GLN A 207 -12.58 0.58 -19.30
CA GLN A 207 -11.14 0.37 -19.37
C GLN A 207 -10.43 0.90 -18.11
N LEU A 208 -10.75 2.13 -17.69
CA LEU A 208 -10.22 2.70 -16.45
C LEU A 208 -10.55 1.87 -15.22
N ASN A 209 -11.70 1.18 -15.20
CA ASN A 209 -12.05 0.27 -14.12
C ASN A 209 -11.07 -0.91 -14.02
N LEU A 210 -10.67 -1.50 -15.15
CA LEU A 210 -9.68 -2.57 -15.20
C LEU A 210 -8.32 -2.07 -14.70
N GLU A 211 -7.88 -0.92 -15.21
CA GLU A 211 -6.58 -0.31 -14.90
C GLU A 211 -6.48 0.10 -13.42
N ARG A 212 -7.49 0.79 -12.88
CA ARG A 212 -7.58 1.14 -11.44
C ARG A 212 -7.52 -0.09 -10.56
N THR A 213 -8.26 -1.15 -10.92
CA THR A 213 -8.27 -2.41 -10.17
C THR A 213 -6.87 -3.04 -10.15
N TRP A 214 -6.17 -3.06 -11.28
CA TRP A 214 -4.79 -3.55 -11.36
C TRP A 214 -3.83 -2.71 -10.51
N PHE A 215 -3.90 -1.39 -10.59
CA PHE A 215 -3.04 -0.49 -9.81
C PHE A 215 -3.30 -0.56 -8.31
N CYS A 216 -4.55 -0.62 -7.89
CA CYS A 216 -4.88 -0.86 -6.48
C CYS A 216 -4.34 -2.22 -6.03
N LEU A 217 -4.45 -3.29 -6.83
CA LEU A 217 -3.86 -4.59 -6.48
C LEU A 217 -2.34 -4.52 -6.28
N ASN A 218 -1.62 -3.77 -7.12
CA ASN A 218 -0.19 -3.51 -6.95
C ASN A 218 0.11 -2.89 -5.57
N CYS A 219 -0.69 -1.90 -5.15
CA CYS A 219 -0.55 -1.28 -3.83
C CYS A 219 -0.81 -2.28 -2.70
N PHE A 220 -1.83 -3.14 -2.82
CA PHE A 220 -2.15 -4.15 -1.81
C PHE A 220 -1.08 -5.24 -1.69
N ASP A 221 -0.64 -5.81 -2.82
CA ASP A 221 0.43 -6.82 -2.87
C ASP A 221 1.70 -6.30 -2.19
N SER A 222 2.16 -5.11 -2.58
CA SER A 222 3.33 -4.49 -1.97
C SER A 222 3.14 -4.18 -0.49
N THR A 223 1.99 -3.64 -0.10
CA THR A 223 1.72 -3.25 1.29
C THR A 223 1.73 -4.46 2.21
N TYR A 224 0.96 -5.51 1.90
CA TYR A 224 0.90 -6.68 2.75
C TYR A 224 2.19 -7.52 2.71
N SER A 225 2.88 -7.58 1.56
CA SER A 225 4.21 -8.20 1.48
C SER A 225 5.20 -7.52 2.42
N ASN A 226 5.21 -6.19 2.45
CA ASN A 226 6.05 -5.42 3.36
C ASN A 226 5.67 -5.56 4.83
N LEU A 227 4.38 -5.75 5.14
CA LEU A 227 3.91 -5.94 6.51
C LEU A 227 4.29 -7.30 7.05
N PHE A 228 4.13 -8.36 6.25
CA PHE A 228 4.35 -9.74 6.68
C PHE A 228 5.72 -10.30 6.31
N LEU A 229 6.57 -9.50 5.64
CA LEU A 229 7.86 -9.94 5.09
C LEU A 229 7.72 -11.15 4.16
N LEU A 230 6.66 -11.11 3.33
CA LEU A 230 6.34 -12.15 2.35
C LEU A 230 6.72 -11.67 0.94
N PRO A 231 6.91 -12.58 -0.04
CA PRO A 231 7.29 -12.20 -1.39
C PRO A 231 6.25 -11.28 -2.05
N ILE A 232 6.74 -10.21 -2.67
CA ILE A 232 5.95 -9.39 -3.60
C ILE A 232 5.71 -10.22 -4.86
N THR A 233 4.46 -10.30 -5.30
CA THR A 233 4.05 -11.19 -6.40
C THR A 233 4.06 -10.47 -7.74
N ILE A 234 3.65 -9.20 -7.80
CA ILE A 234 3.57 -8.46 -9.05
C ILE A 234 4.96 -7.92 -9.44
N PRO A 235 5.48 -8.26 -10.63
CA PRO A 235 6.79 -7.81 -11.04
C PRO A 235 6.76 -6.34 -11.47
N SER A 236 7.90 -5.67 -11.28
CA SER A 236 7.98 -4.22 -11.42
C SER A 236 7.68 -3.67 -12.82
N HIS A 237 7.85 -4.49 -13.86
CA HIS A 237 7.70 -4.09 -15.27
C HIS A 237 6.25 -4.12 -15.76
N GLU A 238 5.32 -4.72 -14.99
CA GLU A 238 3.89 -4.80 -15.33
C GLU A 238 3.08 -3.57 -14.86
N ARG A 239 3.76 -2.50 -14.44
CA ARG A 239 3.12 -1.28 -13.88
C ARG A 239 2.98 -0.14 -14.89
N GLY A 240 3.58 -0.24 -16.08
CA GLY A 240 3.53 0.83 -17.09
C GLY A 240 4.02 2.19 -16.58
N ASP A 241 3.68 3.26 -17.31
CA ASP A 241 3.93 4.65 -16.91
C ASP A 241 2.69 5.22 -16.23
N VAL A 242 2.64 5.11 -14.89
CA VAL A 242 1.48 5.52 -14.07
C VAL A 242 1.26 7.02 -14.04
N ASP A 243 2.31 7.81 -14.24
CA ASP A 243 2.24 9.26 -14.27
C ASP A 243 1.54 9.70 -15.57
N LYS A 244 2.00 9.16 -16.70
CA LYS A 244 1.33 9.36 -17.99
C LYS A 244 -0.12 8.87 -17.94
N TRP A 245 -0.35 7.69 -17.37
CA TRP A 245 -1.70 7.14 -17.19
C TRP A 245 -2.63 8.13 -16.50
N ALA A 246 -2.30 8.58 -15.29
CA ALA A 246 -3.19 9.46 -14.51
C ALA A 246 -3.45 10.82 -15.18
N HIS A 247 -2.54 11.30 -16.02
CA HIS A 247 -2.69 12.58 -16.73
C HIS A 247 -3.47 12.49 -18.04
N ASN A 248 -3.63 11.30 -18.62
CA ASN A 248 -4.27 11.10 -19.92
C ASN A 248 -5.81 11.17 -19.89
N HIS A 249 -6.43 11.18 -18.71
CA HIS A 249 -7.88 11.05 -18.54
C HIS A 249 -8.42 11.91 -17.39
N LEU A 250 -7.74 13.02 -17.10
CA LEU A 250 -8.12 13.97 -16.03
C LEU A 250 -9.54 14.54 -16.18
N GLU A 251 -10.10 14.49 -17.39
CA GLU A 251 -11.47 14.88 -17.71
C GLU A 251 -12.52 13.80 -17.38
N LEU A 252 -12.10 12.54 -17.27
CA LEU A 252 -12.98 11.39 -17.01
C LEU A 252 -12.99 10.98 -15.53
N GLY A 253 -11.87 11.13 -14.83
CA GLY A 253 -11.66 10.59 -13.48
C GLY A 253 -11.51 11.65 -12.38
N PRO A 254 -11.82 11.32 -11.11
CA PRO A 254 -11.57 12.19 -9.97
C PRO A 254 -10.06 12.35 -9.70
N ALA A 255 -9.70 13.25 -8.76
CA ALA A 255 -8.33 13.35 -8.22
C ALA A 255 -7.77 12.03 -7.63
N SER A 256 -8.61 11.00 -7.46
CA SER A 256 -8.25 9.66 -6.99
C SER A 256 -7.19 8.96 -7.85
N ASP A 257 -7.17 9.21 -9.17
CA ASP A 257 -6.21 8.55 -10.06
C ASP A 257 -4.80 9.12 -9.90
N LEU A 258 -4.67 10.42 -9.64
CA LEU A 258 -3.39 11.05 -9.26
C LEU A 258 -2.88 10.48 -7.93
N ARG A 259 -3.78 10.27 -6.96
CA ARG A 259 -3.45 9.63 -5.68
C ARG A 259 -2.96 8.19 -5.87
N LEU A 260 -3.63 7.43 -6.74
CA LEU A 260 -3.25 6.06 -7.05
C LEU A 260 -1.90 6.02 -7.78
N ALA A 261 -1.68 6.88 -8.77
CA ALA A 261 -0.40 7.00 -9.47
C ALA A 261 0.75 7.36 -8.53
N CYS A 262 0.54 8.32 -7.63
CA CYS A 262 1.50 8.66 -6.56
C CYS A 262 1.86 7.41 -5.73
N SER A 263 0.86 6.64 -5.31
CA SER A 263 1.07 5.41 -4.54
C SER A 263 1.81 4.32 -5.33
N VAL A 264 1.46 4.11 -6.59
CA VAL A 264 2.05 3.08 -7.45
C VAL A 264 3.51 3.41 -7.80
N GLU A 265 3.81 4.67 -8.11
CA GLU A 265 5.18 5.11 -8.38
C GLU A 265 6.10 4.87 -7.17
N PHE A 266 5.57 5.07 -5.95
CA PHE A 266 6.30 4.84 -4.72
C PHE A 266 6.63 3.36 -4.46
N LEU A 267 5.92 2.41 -5.08
CA LEU A 267 6.13 0.98 -4.88
C LEU A 267 7.52 0.49 -5.27
N LYS A 268 8.25 1.23 -6.11
CA LYS A 268 9.66 0.94 -6.39
C LYS A 268 10.52 1.05 -5.13
N ASN A 269 10.34 2.12 -4.37
CA ASN A 269 11.01 2.32 -3.07
C ASN A 269 10.60 1.22 -2.08
N CYS A 270 9.30 0.89 -2.03
CA CYS A 270 8.78 -0.21 -1.20
C CYS A 270 9.50 -1.52 -1.48
N ALA A 271 9.65 -1.87 -2.77
CA ALA A 271 10.26 -3.14 -3.18
C ALA A 271 11.76 -3.19 -2.88
N GLN A 272 12.49 -2.09 -3.07
CA GLN A 272 13.91 -1.99 -2.70
C GLN A 272 14.09 -2.14 -1.19
N LEU A 273 13.30 -1.42 -0.38
CA LEU A 273 13.36 -1.55 1.07
C LEU A 273 12.99 -2.96 1.54
N HIS A 274 11.96 -3.56 0.94
CA HIS A 274 11.57 -4.94 1.22
C HIS A 274 12.73 -5.91 0.96
N ALA A 275 13.38 -5.79 -0.20
CA ALA A 275 14.53 -6.62 -0.57
C ALA A 275 15.68 -6.50 0.44
N LEU A 276 15.93 -5.31 0.98
CA LEU A 276 16.96 -5.10 2.02
C LEU A 276 16.61 -5.77 3.36
N LYS A 277 15.31 -5.95 3.67
CA LYS A 277 14.84 -6.57 4.91
C LYS A 277 14.85 -8.10 4.85
N VAL A 278 14.49 -8.67 3.70
CA VAL A 278 14.34 -10.13 3.56
C VAL A 278 15.60 -10.84 3.08
N ASN A 279 16.52 -10.10 2.43
CA ASN A 279 17.78 -10.67 1.95
C ASN A 279 18.94 -10.28 2.87
N PRO A 280 19.93 -11.19 3.07
CA PRO A 280 21.15 -10.83 3.77
C PRO A 280 21.91 -9.75 2.98
N THR A 281 22.24 -8.65 3.66
CA THR A 281 22.97 -7.52 3.08
C THR A 281 24.19 -7.19 3.93
N THR A 282 25.25 -6.67 3.30
CA THR A 282 26.43 -6.19 4.02
C THR A 282 26.24 -4.73 4.43
N LYS A 283 26.88 -4.32 5.53
CA LYS A 283 26.91 -2.91 5.96
C LYS A 283 27.46 -1.99 4.87
N ALA A 284 28.51 -2.42 4.15
CA ALA A 284 29.08 -1.67 3.04
C ALA A 284 28.08 -1.44 1.89
N TYR A 285 27.27 -2.45 1.56
CA TYR A 285 26.22 -2.32 0.56
C TYR A 285 25.11 -1.38 1.03
N ARG A 286 24.64 -1.54 2.28
CA ARG A 286 23.62 -0.67 2.87
C ARG A 286 24.05 0.80 2.96
N ALA A 287 25.33 1.06 3.22
CA ALA A 287 25.89 2.40 3.25
C ALA A 287 25.76 3.17 1.92
N VAL A 288 25.71 2.46 0.79
CA VAL A 288 25.52 3.07 -0.52
C VAL A 288 24.03 3.21 -0.86
N ILE A 289 23.24 2.16 -0.59
CA ILE A 289 21.85 2.09 -1.05
C ILE A 289 20.89 2.87 -0.16
N LEU A 290 21.07 2.88 1.16
CA LEU A 290 20.13 3.54 2.08
C LEU A 290 20.06 5.07 1.87
N PRO A 291 21.19 5.80 1.68
CA PRO A 291 21.12 7.24 1.36
C PRO A 291 20.47 7.52 0.00
N GLN A 292 20.72 6.67 -1.00
CA GLN A 292 20.05 6.77 -2.30
C GLN A 292 18.53 6.61 -2.13
N LEU A 293 18.09 5.62 -1.35
CA LEU A 293 16.67 5.39 -1.09
C LEU A 293 16.01 6.59 -0.38
N LEU A 294 16.70 7.24 0.56
CA LEU A 294 16.21 8.49 1.15
C LEU A 294 16.06 9.61 0.11
N SER A 295 17.04 9.79 -0.76
CA SER A 295 16.97 10.80 -1.83
C SER A 295 15.84 10.51 -2.83
N GLU A 296 15.56 9.23 -3.10
CA GLU A 296 14.43 8.82 -3.94
C GLU A 296 13.08 9.14 -3.27
N VAL A 297 12.96 8.95 -1.95
CA VAL A 297 11.79 9.38 -1.17
C VAL A 297 11.62 10.91 -1.23
N ASP A 298 12.68 11.68 -1.01
CA ASP A 298 12.61 13.15 -1.02
C ASP A 298 12.21 13.69 -2.41
N ARG A 299 12.76 13.12 -3.48
CA ARG A 299 12.40 13.48 -4.87
C ARG A 299 10.95 13.14 -5.18
N HIS A 300 10.44 12.01 -4.69
CA HIS A 300 9.06 11.64 -4.88
C HIS A 300 8.12 12.58 -4.11
N LEU A 301 8.47 12.95 -2.87
CA LEU A 301 7.74 13.95 -2.10
C LEU A 301 7.70 15.31 -2.81
N ASP A 302 8.83 15.77 -3.35
CA ASP A 302 8.90 17.02 -4.11
C ASP A 302 8.01 16.97 -5.36
N LYS A 303 8.16 15.93 -6.18
CA LYS A 303 7.35 15.74 -7.40
C LYS A 303 5.85 15.84 -7.13
N TRP A 304 5.35 15.14 -6.11
CA TRP A 304 3.91 14.97 -5.90
C TRP A 304 3.27 15.99 -4.95
N PHE A 305 4.05 16.70 -4.14
CA PHE A 305 3.51 17.59 -3.09
C PHE A 305 4.04 19.03 -3.10
N THR A 306 5.01 19.39 -3.95
CA THR A 306 5.50 20.79 -4.05
C THR A 306 5.21 21.42 -5.43
N GLY A 307 4.95 20.60 -6.45
CA GLY A 307 4.74 21.05 -7.83
C GLY A 307 3.32 21.50 -8.17
N ARG A 308 3.18 22.30 -9.24
CA ARG A 308 1.90 22.78 -9.82
C ARG A 308 0.96 21.67 -10.35
N LEU A 309 1.41 20.41 -10.35
CA LEU A 309 0.65 19.24 -10.82
C LEU A 309 -0.21 18.60 -9.72
N SER A 310 0.00 18.95 -8.44
CA SER A 310 -0.78 18.38 -7.33
C SER A 310 -2.18 19.01 -7.25
N ARG A 311 -3.18 18.32 -7.82
CA ARG A 311 -4.61 18.62 -7.60
C ARG A 311 -5.21 17.81 -6.43
N LEU A 312 -4.37 17.20 -5.61
CA LEU A 312 -4.81 16.40 -4.46
C LEU A 312 -5.42 17.30 -3.39
N ALA A 313 -6.48 16.83 -2.73
CA ALA A 313 -7.01 17.54 -1.57
C ALA A 313 -6.03 17.42 -0.38
N GLU A 314 -5.97 18.45 0.48
CA GLU A 314 -5.01 18.54 1.59
C GLU A 314 -5.01 17.30 2.51
N HIS A 315 -6.18 16.74 2.78
CA HIS A 315 -6.32 15.55 3.62
C HIS A 315 -5.83 14.26 2.94
N GLU A 316 -5.96 14.16 1.61
CA GLU A 316 -5.45 13.02 0.82
C GLU A 316 -3.92 13.07 0.76
N GLU A 317 -3.38 14.26 0.51
CA GLU A 317 -1.94 14.54 0.55
C GLU A 317 -1.34 14.16 1.91
N THR A 318 -1.97 14.59 3.00
CA THR A 318 -1.52 14.29 4.37
C THR A 318 -1.46 12.78 4.60
N SER A 319 -2.48 12.04 4.15
CA SER A 319 -2.54 10.58 4.31
C SER A 319 -1.44 9.86 3.50
N LEU A 320 -1.18 10.29 2.27
CA LEU A 320 -0.10 9.74 1.43
C LEU A 320 1.28 10.00 2.06
N LYS A 321 1.51 11.22 2.55
CA LYS A 321 2.76 11.60 3.22
C LYS A 321 3.06 10.72 4.44
N ILE A 322 2.05 10.36 5.24
CA ILE A 322 2.22 9.47 6.40
C ILE A 322 2.73 8.08 5.97
N SER A 323 2.17 7.51 4.89
CA SER A 323 2.60 6.20 4.38
C SER A 323 4.06 6.24 3.90
N GLN A 324 4.42 7.28 3.13
CA GLN A 324 5.78 7.45 2.60
C GLN A 324 6.80 7.72 3.70
N PHE A 325 6.43 8.51 4.70
CA PHE A 325 7.24 8.80 5.88
C PHE A 325 7.64 7.53 6.64
N SER A 326 6.72 6.57 6.78
CA SER A 326 6.98 5.31 7.49
C SER A 326 8.19 4.56 6.92
N GLN A 327 8.41 4.65 5.60
CA GLN A 327 9.59 4.10 4.97
C GLN A 327 10.84 4.91 5.27
N GLY A 328 10.76 6.24 5.17
CA GLY A 328 11.86 7.15 5.53
C GLY A 328 12.37 6.95 6.96
N LEU A 329 11.49 6.65 7.92
CA LEU A 329 11.90 6.25 9.28
C LEU A 329 12.62 4.91 9.31
N THR A 330 12.11 3.92 8.58
CA THR A 330 12.70 2.58 8.56
C THR A 330 14.11 2.62 8.00
N VAL A 331 14.31 3.36 6.90
CA VAL A 331 15.63 3.57 6.28
C VAL A 331 16.59 4.28 7.24
N ARG A 332 16.11 5.32 7.95
CA ARG A 332 16.90 6.01 8.98
C ARG A 332 17.27 5.11 10.14
N MET A 333 16.37 4.25 10.60
CA MET A 333 16.66 3.26 11.64
C MET A 333 17.81 2.34 11.19
N MET A 334 17.75 1.82 9.97
CA MET A 334 18.81 0.95 9.43
C MET A 334 20.17 1.67 9.31
N LEU A 335 20.18 2.96 8.91
CA LEU A 335 21.40 3.78 8.89
C LEU A 335 21.98 4.00 10.30
N ILE A 336 21.10 4.23 11.27
CA ILE A 336 21.44 4.42 12.68
C ILE A 336 21.98 3.12 13.32
N ASP A 337 21.42 1.97 12.96
CA ASP A 337 21.87 0.64 13.39
C ASP A 337 23.24 0.27 12.78
N ASP A 338 23.51 0.77 11.58
CA ASP A 338 24.81 0.65 10.91
C ASP A 338 25.81 1.74 11.34
N ASP A 339 25.53 2.60 12.31
CA ASP A 339 26.40 3.70 12.74
C ASP A 339 26.84 4.64 11.59
N ILE A 340 25.96 4.86 10.61
CA ILE A 340 26.19 5.76 9.48
C ILE A 340 25.47 7.07 9.77
N ASP A 341 26.21 8.19 9.78
CA ASP A 341 25.69 9.55 9.99
C ASP A 341 24.63 9.65 11.11
N THR A 342 24.87 8.93 12.21
CA THR A 342 23.87 8.70 13.26
C THR A 342 23.25 9.99 13.79
N ALA A 343 24.08 11.00 14.08
CA ALA A 343 23.60 12.27 14.63
C ALA A 343 22.64 12.99 13.66
N LEU A 344 22.95 12.93 12.36
CA LEU A 344 22.11 13.50 11.30
C LEU A 344 20.75 12.78 11.26
N HIS A 345 20.76 11.46 11.21
CA HIS A 345 19.53 10.68 11.08
C HIS A 345 18.67 10.67 12.35
N LEU A 346 19.27 10.80 13.55
CA LEU A 346 18.54 11.05 14.79
C LEU A 346 17.79 12.40 14.74
N ALA A 347 18.49 13.47 14.36
CA ALA A 347 17.90 14.81 14.27
C ALA A 347 16.80 14.88 13.20
N GLN A 348 17.07 14.38 12.00
CA GLN A 348 16.08 14.34 10.91
C GLN A 348 14.91 13.42 11.22
N GLY A 349 15.15 12.25 11.82
CA GLY A 349 14.09 11.33 12.21
C GLY A 349 13.15 11.94 13.26
N LEU A 350 13.70 12.67 14.24
CA LEU A 350 12.90 13.41 15.22
C LEU A 350 12.11 14.55 14.58
N ALA A 351 12.73 15.34 13.70
CA ALA A 351 12.05 16.42 12.99
C ALA A 351 10.87 15.89 12.16
N LEU A 352 11.08 14.81 11.41
CA LEU A 352 10.01 14.17 10.64
C LEU A 352 8.92 13.57 11.54
N GLY A 353 9.29 12.96 12.67
CA GLY A 353 8.35 12.49 13.68
C GLY A 353 7.43 13.61 14.20
N SER A 354 7.98 14.80 14.45
CA SER A 354 7.19 15.98 14.83
C SER A 354 6.19 16.38 13.74
N THR A 355 6.64 16.40 12.48
CA THR A 355 5.78 16.73 11.33
C THR A 355 4.62 15.74 11.21
N VAL A 356 4.88 14.45 11.39
CA VAL A 356 3.85 13.41 11.28
C VAL A 356 2.83 13.48 12.40
N VAL A 357 3.24 13.79 13.64
CA VAL A 357 2.27 14.02 14.72
C VAL A 357 1.35 15.19 14.36
N GLY A 358 1.87 16.28 13.78
CA GLY A 358 1.04 17.39 13.28
C GLY A 358 0.06 16.98 12.19
N TRP A 359 0.48 16.12 11.26
CA TRP A 359 -0.40 15.55 10.24
C TRP A 359 -1.50 14.65 10.83
N VAL A 360 -1.19 13.83 11.83
CA VAL A 360 -2.18 12.98 12.50
C VAL A 360 -3.21 13.83 13.25
N GLU A 361 -2.78 14.87 13.95
CA GLU A 361 -3.68 15.83 14.59
C GLU A 361 -4.61 16.49 13.56
N LEU A 362 -4.07 16.90 12.40
CA LEU A 362 -4.87 17.46 11.31
C LEU A 362 -5.92 16.46 10.81
N ILE A 363 -5.54 15.20 10.57
CA ILE A 363 -6.48 14.16 10.14
C ILE A 363 -7.56 13.91 11.21
N ALA A 364 -7.16 13.89 12.49
CA ALA A 364 -8.07 13.70 13.61
C ALA A 364 -9.09 14.85 13.73
N THR A 365 -8.66 16.11 13.55
CA THR A 365 -9.57 17.27 13.60
C THR A 365 -10.60 17.28 12.47
N HIS A 366 -10.28 16.68 11.32
CA HIS A 366 -11.21 16.57 10.18
C HIS A 366 -12.15 15.35 10.29
N GLY A 367 -12.03 14.52 11.32
CA GLY A 367 -12.85 13.30 11.48
C GLY A 367 -12.46 12.14 10.56
N ASN A 368 -11.47 12.33 9.67
CA ASN A 368 -11.04 11.34 8.69
C ASN A 368 -10.23 10.19 9.31
N PHE A 369 -9.77 10.33 10.56
CA PHE A 369 -9.06 9.27 11.26
C PHE A 369 -9.94 8.04 11.54
N LEU A 370 -11.27 8.21 11.54
CA LEU A 370 -12.25 7.13 11.69
C LEU A 370 -12.18 6.10 10.54
N TYR A 371 -11.93 6.58 9.32
CA TYR A 371 -11.93 5.76 8.10
C TYR A 371 -10.53 5.29 7.70
N CYS A 372 -9.51 5.60 8.51
CA CYS A 372 -8.14 5.22 8.23
C CYS A 372 -7.99 3.69 8.25
N GLN A 373 -7.32 3.17 7.23
CA GLN A 373 -6.96 1.76 7.12
C GLN A 373 -6.03 1.33 8.27
N ASP A 374 -6.05 0.04 8.63
CA ASP A 374 -5.12 -0.56 9.59
C ASP A 374 -3.64 -0.30 9.28
N THR A 375 -3.30 -0.10 7.99
CA THR A 375 -1.95 0.26 7.53
C THR A 375 -1.48 1.59 8.12
N THR A 376 -2.38 2.59 8.24
CA THR A 376 -2.10 3.85 8.94
C THR A 376 -1.68 3.58 10.38
N SER A 377 -2.40 2.70 11.08
CA SER A 377 -2.06 2.32 12.45
C SER A 377 -0.68 1.65 12.54
N VAL A 378 -0.28 0.84 11.56
CA VAL A 378 1.08 0.28 11.48
C VAL A 378 2.13 1.38 11.25
N HIS A 379 1.84 2.36 10.39
CA HIS A 379 2.75 3.49 10.16
C HIS A 379 2.98 4.30 11.44
N LEU A 380 1.93 4.55 12.23
CA LEU A 380 2.04 5.23 13.53
C LEU A 380 2.77 4.37 14.57
N ALA A 381 2.52 3.06 14.61
CA ALA A 381 3.24 2.16 15.50
C ALA A 381 4.75 2.14 15.20
N ARG A 382 5.15 2.19 13.92
CA ARG A 382 6.57 2.32 13.53
C ARG A 382 7.21 3.61 14.04
N LEU A 383 6.48 4.72 14.05
CA LEU A 383 6.94 5.98 14.66
C LEU A 383 7.15 5.82 16.18
N VAL A 384 6.18 5.18 16.86
CA VAL A 384 6.27 4.93 18.31
C VAL A 384 7.46 4.02 18.65
N VAL A 385 7.67 2.96 17.87
CA VAL A 385 8.84 2.07 18.00
C VAL A 385 10.13 2.81 17.71
N PHE A 386 10.16 3.69 16.71
CA PHE A 386 11.32 4.53 16.40
C PHE A 386 11.70 5.40 17.61
N PHE A 387 10.73 6.10 18.19
CA PHE A 387 10.95 6.90 19.40
C PHE A 387 11.39 6.07 20.60
N HIS A 388 10.78 4.90 20.82
CA HIS A 388 11.14 4.02 21.94
C HIS A 388 12.57 3.49 21.83
N ASN A 389 12.93 2.94 20.67
CA ASN A 389 14.23 2.30 20.47
C ASN A 389 15.39 3.31 20.56
N LEU A 390 15.16 4.54 20.11
CA LEU A 390 16.17 5.59 20.07
C LEU A 390 16.13 6.53 21.28
N PHE A 391 15.20 6.32 22.21
CA PHE A 391 14.97 7.22 23.34
C PHE A 391 16.24 7.56 24.13
N ARG A 392 17.08 6.57 24.37
CA ARG A 392 18.34 6.73 25.12
C ARG A 392 19.46 7.40 24.33
N ARG A 393 19.34 7.44 23.00
CA ARG A 393 20.30 8.11 22.10
C ARG A 393 19.97 9.60 21.92
N PHE A 394 18.81 10.05 22.38
CA PHE A 394 18.40 11.45 22.36
C PHE A 394 18.97 12.23 23.55
N THR A 395 19.17 13.54 23.35
CA THR A 395 19.50 14.48 24.45
C THR A 395 18.30 14.66 25.38
N SER A 396 18.50 15.18 26.60
CA SER A 396 17.38 15.42 27.52
C SER A 396 16.29 16.32 26.93
N ALA A 397 16.66 17.34 26.14
CA ALA A 397 15.68 18.19 25.45
C ALA A 397 14.88 17.43 24.38
N GLN A 398 15.54 16.55 23.62
CA GLN A 398 14.90 15.71 22.62
C GLN A 398 14.02 14.63 23.26
N GLN A 399 14.42 14.07 24.40
CA GLN A 399 13.61 13.12 25.18
C GLN A 399 12.30 13.77 25.65
N SER A 400 12.35 15.00 26.17
CA SER A 400 11.16 15.77 26.53
C SER A 400 10.24 15.95 25.32
N LEU A 401 10.79 16.38 24.18
CA LEU A 401 10.02 16.53 22.95
C LEU A 401 9.37 15.20 22.52
N VAL A 402 10.10 14.09 22.57
CA VAL A 402 9.56 12.76 22.23
C VAL A 402 8.39 12.38 23.14
N VAL A 403 8.49 12.63 24.45
CA VAL A 403 7.39 12.38 25.39
C VAL A 403 6.18 13.23 25.02
N ASP A 404 6.36 14.52 24.73
CA ASP A 404 5.27 15.42 24.36
C ASP A 404 4.61 15.02 23.03
N LEU A 405 5.41 14.63 22.04
CA LEU A 405 4.92 14.11 20.76
C LEU A 405 4.09 12.83 20.94
N MET A 406 4.53 11.91 21.80
CA MET A 406 3.77 10.70 22.11
C MET A 406 2.46 11.01 22.84
N LYS A 407 2.44 11.97 23.77
CA LYS A 407 1.20 12.42 24.44
C LYS A 407 0.21 12.99 23.43
N ARG A 408 0.66 13.90 22.56
CA ARG A 408 -0.15 14.50 21.48
C ARG A 408 -0.71 13.45 20.53
N LEU A 409 0.13 12.52 20.08
CA LEU A 409 -0.30 11.41 19.23
C LEU A 409 -1.35 10.53 19.92
N ASN A 410 -1.20 10.26 21.22
CA ASN A 410 -2.18 9.50 22.01
C ASN A 410 -3.53 10.23 22.06
N THR A 411 -3.53 11.53 22.36
CA THR A 411 -4.74 12.35 22.40
C THR A 411 -5.45 12.36 21.04
N ALA A 412 -4.71 12.53 19.94
CA ALA A 412 -5.27 12.48 18.59
C ALA A 412 -5.87 11.10 18.25
N CYS A 413 -5.28 10.01 18.74
CA CYS A 413 -5.84 8.67 18.55
C CYS A 413 -7.12 8.44 19.36
N LEU A 414 -7.25 9.07 20.53
CA LEU A 414 -8.41 8.96 21.41
C LEU A 414 -9.56 9.92 21.07
N SER A 415 -9.32 10.93 20.24
CA SER A 415 -10.35 11.92 19.87
C SER A 415 -11.36 11.41 18.83
N VAL A 416 -11.25 10.16 18.38
CA VAL A 416 -12.16 9.57 17.38
C VAL A 416 -13.49 9.16 18.03
N PRO A 417 -14.63 9.78 17.66
CA PRO A 417 -15.92 9.45 18.25
C PRO A 417 -16.36 8.02 17.90
N ASN A 418 -17.10 7.37 18.80
CA ASN A 418 -17.84 6.12 18.57
C ASN A 418 -17.02 4.89 18.15
N MET A 419 -15.69 4.95 18.19
CA MET A 419 -14.88 3.74 18.07
C MET A 419 -14.94 3.01 19.41
N GLY A 420 -15.59 1.84 19.40
CA GLY A 420 -15.38 0.86 20.46
C GLY A 420 -13.88 0.59 20.68
N THR A 421 -13.55 -0.08 21.77
CA THR A 421 -12.15 -0.41 22.16
C THR A 421 -11.34 -1.18 21.09
N GLU A 422 -11.98 -1.62 20.02
CA GLU A 422 -11.45 -2.48 18.95
C GLU A 422 -11.08 -1.74 17.65
N GLY A 423 -11.25 -0.43 17.58
CA GLY A 423 -10.81 0.37 16.42
C GLY A 423 -9.29 0.46 16.28
N ALA A 424 -8.75 0.53 15.07
CA ALA A 424 -7.30 0.54 14.82
C ALA A 424 -6.53 1.70 15.55
N PRO A 425 -7.00 2.96 15.54
CA PRO A 425 -6.54 4.04 16.43
C PRO A 425 -6.43 3.67 17.92
N ALA A 426 -7.39 2.90 18.44
CA ALA A 426 -7.39 2.52 19.85
C ALA A 426 -6.23 1.58 20.20
N PHE A 427 -5.87 0.67 19.28
CA PHE A 427 -4.67 -0.16 19.45
C PHE A 427 -3.40 0.70 19.51
N VAL A 428 -3.26 1.67 18.60
CA VAL A 428 -2.10 2.61 18.60
C VAL A 428 -2.05 3.40 19.91
N ALA A 429 -3.21 3.89 20.38
CA ALA A 429 -3.28 4.61 21.65
C ALA A 429 -2.79 3.73 22.83
N ARG A 430 -3.21 2.47 22.90
CA ARG A 430 -2.75 1.53 23.95
C ARG A 430 -1.25 1.23 23.84
N LEU A 431 -0.72 1.08 22.63
CA LEU A 431 0.72 0.92 22.40
C LEU A 431 1.49 2.13 22.95
N ILE A 432 1.07 3.35 22.63
CA ILE A 432 1.70 4.59 23.10
C ILE A 432 1.67 4.65 24.63
N GLN A 433 0.53 4.35 25.26
CA GLN A 433 0.40 4.34 26.72
C GLN A 433 1.35 3.32 27.36
N ARG A 434 1.49 2.13 26.77
CA ARG A 434 2.44 1.11 27.25
C ARG A 434 3.89 1.60 27.15
N VAL A 435 4.25 2.22 26.03
CA VAL A 435 5.59 2.79 25.83
C VAL A 435 5.86 3.91 26.84
N LEU A 436 4.93 4.85 27.02
CA LEU A 436 5.03 5.93 27.98
C LEU A 436 5.22 5.42 29.42
N ARG A 437 4.44 4.41 29.86
CA ARG A 437 4.62 3.75 31.17
C ARG A 437 5.98 3.06 31.30
N SER A 438 6.46 2.44 30.23
CA SER A 438 7.80 1.82 30.23
C SER A 438 8.91 2.85 30.35
N LEU A 439 8.71 4.08 29.88
CA LEU A 439 9.70 5.16 30.02
C LEU A 439 9.67 5.74 31.44
N SER A 440 8.48 5.91 32.05
CA SER A 440 8.34 6.38 33.45
C SER A 440 8.96 5.38 34.45
N THR A 441 8.62 4.09 34.36
CA THR A 441 9.13 3.05 35.27
C THR A 441 10.63 2.79 35.17
N ARG A 442 11.23 2.92 33.99
CA ARG A 442 12.68 2.72 33.79
C ARG A 442 13.53 3.87 34.33
N SER A 443 12.97 5.05 34.54
CA SER A 443 13.63 6.16 35.24
C SER A 443 13.64 5.98 36.77
N MET A 444 12.75 5.14 37.32
CA MET A 444 12.59 4.93 38.76
C MET A 444 13.45 3.80 39.36
N VAL A 445 14.17 3.00 38.55
CA VAL A 445 15.03 1.93 39.05
C VAL A 445 16.46 2.45 39.26
N PRO A 446 16.96 2.58 40.50
CA PRO A 446 18.35 2.97 40.74
C PRO A 446 19.27 1.85 40.25
N SER A 447 20.21 2.18 39.36
CA SER A 447 21.21 1.24 38.86
C SER A 447 22.09 0.72 40.01
N ARG A 448 21.75 -0.45 40.56
CA ARG A 448 22.66 -1.24 41.40
C ARG A 448 23.69 -1.93 40.51
N ALA A 449 24.66 -1.14 40.04
CA ALA A 449 25.98 -1.49 39.49
C ALA A 449 26.35 -0.55 38.33
N ALA A 450 26.66 0.71 38.65
CA ALA A 450 27.31 1.59 37.68
C ALA A 450 28.80 1.22 37.58
N SER A 451 29.21 0.67 36.43
CA SER A 451 30.59 0.80 35.96
C SER A 451 30.80 2.22 35.41
N PRO A 452 31.97 2.84 35.59
CA PRO A 452 32.16 4.24 35.25
C PRO A 452 32.46 4.41 33.76
N SER A 453 31.43 4.52 32.92
CA SER A 453 31.53 5.25 31.65
C SER A 453 30.16 5.66 31.12
N LEU A 454 30.01 6.96 30.84
CA LEU A 454 28.84 7.70 30.34
C LEU A 454 27.73 7.98 31.37
N ALA A 455 27.72 9.22 31.86
CA ALA A 455 26.59 9.80 32.58
C ALA A 455 25.31 9.65 31.74
N GLN A 456 24.29 9.04 32.33
CA GLN A 456 23.01 8.79 31.68
C GLN A 456 22.20 10.10 31.65
N PRO A 457 21.54 10.47 30.54
CA PRO A 457 20.60 11.58 30.55
C PRO A 457 19.37 11.16 31.36
N GLU A 458 19.26 11.65 32.60
CA GLU A 458 18.00 11.56 33.35
C GLU A 458 16.99 12.54 32.74
N LEU A 459 15.75 12.07 32.58
CA LEU A 459 14.62 12.94 32.23
C LEU A 459 14.46 13.98 33.34
N SER A 460 14.19 15.23 32.95
CA SER A 460 13.90 16.29 33.93
C SER A 460 12.72 15.88 34.81
N GLU A 461 12.83 16.14 36.12
CA GLU A 461 11.78 15.87 37.12
C GLU A 461 10.43 16.48 36.69
N ALA A 462 10.44 17.66 36.05
CA ALA A 462 9.24 18.29 35.52
C ALA A 462 8.54 17.47 34.41
N VAL A 463 9.32 16.80 33.57
CA VAL A 463 8.79 15.96 32.47
C VAL A 463 8.24 14.65 33.03
N MET A 464 8.89 14.10 34.04
CA MET A 464 8.43 12.91 34.77
C MET A 464 7.09 13.18 35.47
N THR A 465 7.00 14.27 36.23
CA THR A 465 5.75 14.66 36.90
C THR A 465 4.62 14.88 35.89
N GLY A 466 4.87 15.62 34.81
CA GLY A 466 3.87 15.83 33.76
C GLY A 466 3.53 14.56 32.97
N LEU A 467 4.40 13.56 32.95
CA LEU A 467 4.12 12.23 32.38
C LEU A 467 3.22 11.41 33.29
N ASP A 468 3.51 11.40 34.60
CA ASP A 468 2.71 10.68 35.58
C ASP A 468 1.30 11.28 35.71
N GLU A 469 1.16 12.62 35.67
CA GLU A 469 -0.13 13.31 35.58
C GLU A 469 -0.92 12.88 34.33
N PHE A 470 -0.27 12.88 33.16
CA PHE A 470 -0.90 12.43 31.91
C PHE A 470 -1.32 10.95 31.95
N LEU A 471 -0.51 10.08 32.55
CA LEU A 471 -0.86 8.67 32.69
C LEU A 471 -2.02 8.46 33.67
N ALA A 472 -2.19 9.35 34.65
CA ALA A 472 -3.33 9.33 35.59
C ALA A 472 -4.63 9.83 34.96
N THR A 473 -4.59 10.71 33.96
CA THR A 473 -5.80 11.16 33.23
C THR A 473 -6.32 10.12 32.24
N ILE A 474 -5.51 9.13 31.90
CA ILE A 474 -5.87 8.04 30.99
C ILE A 474 -6.41 6.86 31.81
N THR A 475 -7.69 6.54 31.62
CA THR A 475 -8.29 5.31 32.16
C THR A 475 -7.45 4.11 31.75
N ALA A 476 -6.99 3.33 32.73
CA ALA A 476 -6.22 2.12 32.46
C ALA A 476 -7.01 1.25 31.46
N PRO A 477 -6.48 0.95 30.26
CA PRO A 477 -7.17 0.03 29.37
C PRO A 477 -7.30 -1.30 30.11
N GLU A 478 -8.48 -1.91 30.08
CA GLU A 478 -8.58 -3.34 30.39
C GLU A 478 -7.62 -4.04 29.44
N LEU A 479 -6.49 -4.48 30.00
CA LEU A 479 -5.41 -5.15 29.29
C LEU A 479 -5.92 -6.52 28.86
N SER A 480 -6.66 -6.59 27.76
CA SER A 480 -6.98 -7.87 27.15
C SER A 480 -5.66 -8.49 26.65
N THR A 481 -5.45 -9.76 26.97
CA THR A 481 -4.29 -10.56 26.57
C THR A 481 -4.09 -10.65 25.04
N GLY A 482 -5.05 -10.16 24.23
CA GLY A 482 -5.01 -10.19 22.77
C GLY A 482 -4.12 -9.14 22.10
N ASP A 483 -3.76 -8.05 22.77
CA ASP A 483 -3.02 -6.94 22.15
C ASP A 483 -1.56 -7.30 21.80
N GLY A 484 -0.98 -8.31 22.45
CA GLY A 484 0.40 -8.76 22.18
C GLY A 484 0.59 -9.45 20.83
N GLN A 485 -0.49 -9.77 20.11
CA GLN A 485 -0.46 -10.40 18.79
C GLN A 485 -0.61 -9.40 17.64
N TYR A 486 -0.78 -8.11 17.94
CA TYR A 486 -1.02 -7.05 16.96
C TYR A 486 0.25 -6.25 16.58
N TRP A 487 1.36 -6.46 17.31
CA TRP A 487 2.60 -5.69 17.16
C TRP A 487 3.82 -6.58 16.91
#